data_AF-A0AAU2I6M2-F1
#
_entry.id   AF-A0AAU2I6M2-F1
#
_cell.length_a   1.000
_cell.length_b   1.000
_cell.length_c   1.000
_cell.angle_alpha   90.00
_cell.angle_beta   90.00
_cell.angle_gamma   90.00
#
_symmetry.space_group_name_H-M   'P 1'
#
loop_
_entity.id
_entity.type
_entity.pdbx_description
1 polymer ?
#
loop_
_entity_poly.entity_id
_entity_poly.type
_entity_poly.pdbx_seq_one_letter_code
_entity_poly.pdbx_strand_id
1 'polypeptide(L)' 'MTDIPDELIKLERSAEAERAKLAGLTDDEHTAQWRRWREASAAALAAITEHAKATGQNRHEVERVVKTAVRHAEEDPAE' A
#
# COMPACT_ATOMS: atom_id res chain seq x y z
N MET A 1 -18.55 4.91 -7.84
CA MET A 1 -17.68 4.42 -6.75
C MET A 1 -16.69 3.47 -7.38
N THR A 2 -15.40 3.71 -7.22
CA THR A 2 -14.38 2.73 -7.61
C THR A 2 -14.45 1.59 -6.61
N ASP A 3 -14.88 0.42 -7.07
CA ASP A 3 -14.88 -0.80 -6.26
C ASP A 3 -13.44 -1.26 -6.11
N ILE A 4 -12.85 -1.07 -4.92
CA ILE A 4 -11.47 -1.45 -4.62
C ILE A 4 -11.49 -2.80 -3.91
N PRO A 5 -10.82 -3.83 -4.45
CA PRO A 5 -10.70 -5.10 -3.77
C PRO A 5 -9.90 -4.96 -2.47
N ASP A 6 -10.36 -5.62 -1.40
CA ASP A 6 -9.70 -5.66 -0.08
C ASP A 6 -8.23 -6.10 -0.17
N GLU A 7 -7.89 -6.94 -1.15
CA GLU A 7 -6.52 -7.38 -1.39
C GLU A 7 -5.58 -6.22 -1.75
N LEU A 8 -6.04 -5.20 -2.48
CA LEU A 8 -5.24 -4.00 -2.75
C LEU A 8 -4.99 -3.19 -1.48
N ILE A 9 -6.01 -3.10 -0.61
CA ILE A 9 -5.92 -2.41 0.69
C ILE A 9 -4.94 -3.15 1.61
N LYS A 10 -5.00 -4.49 1.65
CA LYS A 10 -4.07 -5.32 2.45
C LYS A 10 -2.62 -5.18 1.97
N LEU A 11 -2.39 -5.16 0.65
CA LEU A 11 -1.06 -4.99 0.07
C LEU A 11 -0.49 -3.61 0.39
N GLU A 12 -1.27 -2.54 0.21
CA GLU A 12 -0.83 -1.18 0.54
C GLU A 12 -0.60 -1.00 2.04
N ARG A 13 -1.47 -1.56 2.91
CA ARG A 13 -1.26 -1.56 4.36
C ARG A 13 0.02 -2.29 4.75
N SER A 14 0.31 -3.42 4.11
CA SER A 14 1.56 -4.16 4.36
C SER A 14 2.77 -3.31 3.96
N ALA A 15 2.72 -2.59 2.84
CA ALA A 15 3.77 -1.67 2.45
C ALA A 15 3.95 -0.54 3.47
N GLU A 16 2.88 0.12 3.93
CA GLU A 16 2.99 1.19 4.94
C GLU A 16 3.47 0.65 6.30
N ALA A 17 3.13 -0.59 6.68
CA ALA A 17 3.66 -1.23 7.87
C ALA A 17 5.18 -1.47 7.78
N GLU A 18 5.69 -1.93 6.63
CA GLU A 18 7.14 -2.06 6.41
C GLU A 18 7.84 -0.69 6.36
N ARG A 19 7.15 0.35 5.88
CA ARG A 19 7.64 1.73 5.91
C ARG A 19 7.74 2.28 7.32
N ALA A 20 6.74 2.03 8.17
CA ALA A 20 6.71 2.47 9.56
C ALA A 20 7.89 1.89 10.35
N LYS A 21 8.28 0.65 10.06
CA LYS A 21 9.46 -0.02 10.66
C LYS A 21 10.79 0.64 10.31
N LEU A 22 10.86 1.50 9.29
CA LEU A 22 12.08 2.26 8.99
C LEU A 22 12.40 3.30 10.07
N ALA A 23 11.39 3.76 10.81
CA ALA A 23 11.58 4.77 11.83
C ALA A 23 12.53 4.25 12.93
N GLY A 24 13.62 4.99 13.15
CA GLY A 24 14.61 4.68 14.18
C GLY A 24 15.67 3.63 13.80
N LEU A 25 15.63 3.06 12.59
CA LEU A 25 16.69 2.19 12.08
C LEU A 25 17.85 2.99 11.49
N THR A 26 19.07 2.46 11.60
CA THR A 26 20.28 3.03 10.97
C THR A 26 21.03 1.98 10.16
N ASP A 27 21.94 2.46 9.29
CA ASP A 27 22.93 1.65 8.57
C ASP A 27 22.36 0.42 7.84
N ASP A 28 22.88 -0.77 8.13
CA ASP A 28 22.52 -2.02 7.47
C ASP A 28 21.09 -2.47 7.76
N GLU A 29 20.60 -2.21 8.99
CA GLU A 29 19.23 -2.54 9.39
C GLU A 29 18.22 -1.67 8.63
N HIS A 30 18.53 -0.37 8.50
CA HIS A 30 17.72 0.54 7.67
C HIS A 30 17.72 0.07 6.21
N THR A 31 18.88 -0.32 5.67
CA THR A 31 18.98 -0.78 4.27
C THR A 31 18.20 -2.07 4.03
N ALA A 32 18.28 -3.04 4.95
CA ALA A 32 17.52 -4.29 4.86
C ALA A 32 16.01 -4.03 4.94
N GLN A 33 15.57 -3.19 5.89
CA GLN A 33 14.17 -2.83 6.04
C GLN A 33 13.66 -2.03 4.82
N TRP A 34 14.48 -1.16 4.24
CA TRP A 34 14.13 -0.40 3.06
C TRP A 34 13.88 -1.30 1.84
N ARG A 35 14.66 -2.38 1.69
CA ARG A 35 14.42 -3.38 0.63
C ARG A 35 13.08 -4.09 0.80
N ARG A 36 12.74 -4.49 2.03
CA ARG A 36 11.43 -5.11 2.34
C ARG A 36 10.27 -4.18 2.03
N TRP A 37 10.37 -2.92 2.47
CA TRP A 37 9.39 -1.89 2.14
C TRP A 37 9.24 -1.69 0.63
N ARG A 38 10.36 -1.63 -0.10
CA ARG A 38 10.36 -1.45 -1.55
C ARG A 38 9.71 -2.62 -2.28
N GLU A 39 9.98 -3.86 -1.86
CA GLU A 39 9.36 -5.06 -2.43
C GLU A 39 7.84 -5.07 -2.18
N ALA A 40 7.40 -4.78 -0.95
CA ALA A 40 5.98 -4.69 -0.62
C ALA A 40 5.27 -3.58 -1.41
N SER A 41 5.89 -2.40 -1.53
CA SER A 41 5.36 -1.27 -2.30
C SER A 41 5.27 -1.59 -3.80
N ALA A 42 6.26 -2.31 -4.35
CA ALA A 42 6.25 -2.73 -5.74
C ALA A 42 5.11 -3.73 -6.01
N ALA A 43 4.87 -4.67 -5.09
CA ALA A 43 3.76 -5.62 -5.18
C ALA A 43 2.39 -4.90 -5.15
N ALA A 44 2.20 -3.94 -4.25
CA ALA A 44 0.98 -3.14 -4.18
C ALA A 44 0.73 -2.35 -5.47
N LEU A 45 1.75 -1.63 -5.98
CA LEU A 45 1.64 -0.87 -7.23
C LEU A 45 1.39 -1.76 -8.45
N ALA A 46 1.99 -2.95 -8.50
CA ALA A 46 1.74 -3.92 -9.56
C ALA A 46 0.27 -4.38 -9.53
N ALA A 47 -0.25 -4.76 -8.37
CA ALA A 47 -1.64 -5.19 -8.22
C ALA A 47 -2.63 -4.07 -8.56
N ILE A 48 -2.37 -2.82 -8.12
CA ILE A 48 -3.16 -1.64 -8.47
C ILE A 48 -3.15 -1.42 -10.00
N THR A 49 -2.00 -1.59 -10.64
CA THR A 49 -1.86 -1.43 -12.09
C THR A 49 -2.66 -2.49 -12.84
N GLU A 50 -2.59 -3.75 -12.42
CA GLU A 50 -3.35 -4.84 -13.04
C GLU A 50 -4.86 -4.68 -12.84
N HIS A 51 -5.29 -4.29 -11.64
CA HIS A 51 -6.70 -4.00 -11.37
C HIS A 51 -7.21 -2.85 -12.25
N ALA A 52 -6.47 -1.73 -12.31
CA ALA A 52 -6.85 -0.58 -13.13
C ALA A 52 -6.96 -0.93 -14.62
N LYS A 53 -6.05 -1.77 -15.14
CA LYS A 53 -6.16 -2.29 -16.51
C LYS A 53 -7.40 -3.17 -16.69
N ALA A 54 -7.65 -4.09 -15.76
CA ALA A 54 -8.77 -5.03 -15.84
C ALA A 54 -10.14 -4.32 -15.78
N THR A 55 -10.25 -3.25 -15.01
CA THR A 55 -11.48 -2.46 -14.86
C THR A 55 -11.58 -1.27 -15.81
N GLY A 56 -10.55 -1.01 -16.62
CA GLY A 56 -10.48 0.14 -17.52
C GLY A 56 -10.39 1.48 -16.79
N GLN A 57 -9.95 1.48 -15.53
CA GLN A 57 -9.87 2.67 -14.69
C GLN A 57 -8.50 3.35 -14.77
N ASN A 58 -8.44 4.60 -14.35
CA ASN A 58 -7.17 5.30 -14.22
C ASN A 58 -6.39 4.74 -13.03
N ARG A 59 -5.19 4.20 -13.28
CA ARG A 59 -4.29 3.67 -12.24
C ARG A 59 -4.06 4.65 -11.08
N HIS A 60 -3.87 5.94 -11.37
CA HIS A 60 -3.62 6.94 -10.33
C HIS A 60 -4.85 7.20 -9.46
N GLU A 61 -6.05 7.09 -10.03
CA GLU A 61 -7.28 7.21 -9.25
C GLU A 61 -7.46 5.99 -8.33
N VAL A 62 -7.25 4.78 -8.85
CA VAL A 62 -7.27 3.53 -8.05
C VAL A 62 -6.26 3.61 -6.91
N GLU A 63 -5.01 4.01 -7.20
CA GLU A 63 -3.96 4.18 -6.18
C GLU A 63 -4.37 5.17 -5.08
N ARG A 64 -4.95 6.32 -5.47
CA ARG A 64 -5.42 7.32 -4.51
C ARG A 64 -6.53 6.79 -3.62
N VAL A 65 -7.49 6.05 -4.19
CA VAL A 65 -8.59 5.45 -3.39
C VAL A 65 -8.04 4.39 -2.44
N VAL A 66 -7.14 3.52 -2.89
CA VAL A 66 -6.49 2.51 -2.04
C VAL A 66 -5.76 3.18 -0.86
N LYS A 67 -4.93 4.20 -1.12
CA LYS A 67 -4.23 4.94 -0.05
C LYS A 67 -5.16 5.66 0.92
N THR A 68 -6.28 6.16 0.42
CA THR A 68 -7.30 6.80 1.26
C THR A 68 -8.00 5.76 2.14
N ALA A 69 -8.33 4.58 1.59
CA ALA A 69 -8.93 3.49 2.33
C ALA A 69 -8.00 2.92 3.41
N VAL A 70 -6.69 2.81 3.14
CA VAL A 70 -5.70 2.41 4.16
C VAL A 70 -5.71 3.39 5.34
N ARG A 71 -5.65 4.70 5.07
CA ARG A 71 -5.68 5.73 6.12
C ARG A 71 -6.95 5.67 6.95
N HIS A 72 -8.11 5.60 6.31
CA HIS A 72 -9.38 5.54 7.05
C HIS A 72 -9.57 4.25 7.82
N ALA A 73 -9.08 3.12 7.30
CA ALA A 73 -9.13 1.86 8.03
C ALA A 73 -8.11 1.77 9.19
N GLU A 74 -7.14 2.69 9.26
CA GLU A 74 -6.28 2.89 10.44
C GLU A 74 -6.90 3.89 11.44
N GLU A 75 -7.77 4.79 10.98
CA GLU A 75 -8.55 5.72 11.82
C GLU A 75 -9.79 5.07 12.46
N ASP A 76 -10.25 3.92 11.95
CA ASP A 76 -11.41 3.17 12.45
C ASP A 76 -11.02 1.90 13.25
N PRO A 77 -10.46 2.02 14.47
CA PRO A 77 -10.46 0.92 15.43
C PRO A 77 -11.54 1.06 16.53
N ALA A 78 -12.51 1.97 16.42
CA ALA A 78 -13.63 2.05 17.36
C ALA A 78 -14.85 2.79 16.77
N GLU A 79 -15.89 2.02 16.45
CA GLU A 79 -17.27 2.35 16.84
C GLU A 79 -17.83 1.20 17.69
#